data_AF-A0A542UXB8-F1
#
_entry.id   AF-A0A542UXB8-F1
#
_cell.length_a   1.000
_cell.length_b   1.000
_cell.length_c   1.000
_cell.angle_alpha   90.00
_cell.angle_beta   90.00
_cell.angle_gamma   90.00
#
_symmetry.space_group_name_H-M   'P 1'
#
loop_
_entity.id
_entity.type
_entity.pdbx_description
1 polymer ?
#
loop_
_entity_poly.entity_id
_entity_poly.type
_entity_poly.pdbx_seq_one_letter_code
_entity_poly.pdbx_strand_id
1 'polypeptide(L)'
;MRRRRSPALVALVLVLSACGAGTGGATQVDPADEVRALPRLGAAEVVVEPDGLDYSPTGEVVFPSLFHAGEHLAEPLGEWYLYTAPHEVPGGVVLLVADTLDGPWVEHPGGPVVSASSPPHFDVSHVSSPDVVWHDETSELFLYFHGENSTTRYATSRDGVSFTYGGEAVWNSLGGEEVTESSYARVFEHPDPSSGFRWAMFYMTNSRDDVRRIRLAESIDGRSWVVDEEPVIEPGPGDGGNVSGANLWTWRGQHFVVYHTANGRIMARPVGVDLRPTSGAVVLLDPDQAVDVDRVAAPEPVEDGGVLYLFFEAGDRLDAQIQSVRTAP
;
A
#
# COMPACT_ATOMS: atom_id res chain seq x y z
N MET A 1 -8.45 -41.27 -59.77
CA MET A 1 -9.07 -42.41 -59.07
C MET A 1 -8.27 -43.68 -59.34
N ARG A 2 -8.14 -44.54 -58.31
CA ARG A 2 -7.67 -45.95 -58.30
C ARG A 2 -6.17 -46.24 -58.09
N ARG A 3 -5.84 -46.32 -56.80
CA ARG A 3 -5.31 -47.47 -56.03
C ARG A 3 -3.95 -48.10 -56.41
N ARG A 4 -3.07 -48.01 -55.38
CA ARG A 4 -2.26 -49.07 -54.75
C ARG A 4 -1.14 -49.71 -55.57
N ARG A 5 0.10 -49.47 -55.14
CA ARG A 5 1.12 -50.50 -54.87
C ARG A 5 2.05 -50.05 -53.73
N SER A 6 2.15 -50.88 -52.68
CA SER A 6 3.26 -50.86 -51.71
C SER A 6 4.55 -51.31 -52.40
N PRO A 7 5.70 -50.84 -51.93
CA PRO A 7 6.67 -51.71 -51.23
C PRO A 7 7.33 -50.92 -50.08
N ALA A 8 8.20 -51.39 -49.20
CA ALA A 8 8.69 -52.68 -48.74
C ALA A 8 9.47 -52.35 -47.46
N LEU A 9 9.45 -53.27 -46.48
CA LEU A 9 10.34 -53.24 -45.32
C LEU A 9 11.81 -53.26 -45.78
N VAL A 10 12.64 -52.37 -45.22
CA VAL A 10 14.06 -52.64 -45.00
C VAL A 10 14.33 -52.41 -43.52
N ALA A 11 14.69 -53.49 -42.84
CA ALA A 11 15.10 -53.47 -41.45
C ALA A 11 16.51 -52.90 -41.32
N LEU A 12 16.74 -52.04 -40.33
CA LEU A 12 18.06 -51.89 -39.75
C LEU A 12 17.94 -51.80 -38.22
N VAL A 13 18.44 -52.84 -37.59
CA VAL A 13 18.71 -52.95 -36.15
C VAL A 13 19.76 -51.92 -35.78
N LEU A 14 19.53 -51.12 -34.73
CA LEU A 14 20.60 -50.50 -33.96
C LEU A 14 20.15 -50.29 -32.51
N VAL A 15 20.57 -51.28 -31.70
CA VAL A 15 21.14 -51.18 -30.35
C VAL A 15 20.59 -50.08 -29.44
N LEU A 16 19.89 -50.52 -28.39
CA LEU A 16 19.63 -49.73 -27.18
C LEU A 16 20.96 -49.25 -26.60
N SER A 17 21.21 -47.94 -26.64
CA SER A 17 22.03 -47.27 -25.64
C SER A 17 21.09 -46.66 -24.60
N ALA A 18 21.04 -47.27 -23.43
CA ALA A 18 20.41 -46.72 -22.26
C ALA A 18 21.26 -45.53 -21.77
N CYS A 19 20.88 -44.31 -22.17
CA CYS A 19 21.22 -43.11 -21.43
C CYS A 19 20.05 -42.82 -20.49
N GLY A 20 20.29 -42.90 -19.19
CA GLY A 20 19.29 -42.58 -18.17
C GLY A 20 18.78 -41.16 -18.36
N ALA A 21 17.53 -41.04 -18.80
CA ALA A 21 16.77 -39.82 -18.64
C ALA A 21 16.45 -39.72 -17.14
N GLY A 22 17.21 -38.90 -16.43
CA GLY A 22 16.75 -38.37 -15.16
C GLY A 22 15.42 -37.69 -15.43
N THR A 23 14.34 -38.24 -14.88
CA THR A 23 13.05 -37.56 -14.83
C THR A 23 13.22 -36.39 -13.86
N GLY A 24 13.79 -35.29 -14.36
CA GLY A 24 13.56 -33.98 -13.77
C GLY A 24 12.08 -33.70 -13.94
N GLY A 25 11.29 -34.06 -12.93
CA GLY A 25 9.90 -33.65 -12.83
C GLY A 25 9.90 -32.13 -12.70
N ALA A 26 9.81 -31.43 -13.83
CA ALA A 26 9.29 -30.08 -13.81
C ALA A 26 7.83 -30.22 -13.38
N THR A 27 7.57 -29.97 -12.10
CA THR A 27 6.21 -29.75 -11.61
C THR A 27 5.66 -28.60 -12.44
N GLN A 28 4.71 -28.89 -13.33
CA GLN A 28 3.91 -27.83 -13.94
C GLN A 28 3.20 -27.13 -12.79
N VAL A 29 3.58 -25.88 -12.54
CA VAL A 29 2.85 -25.00 -11.64
C VAL A 29 1.49 -24.79 -12.29
N ASP A 30 0.41 -24.92 -11.51
CA ASP A 30 -0.93 -24.61 -12.01
C ASP A 30 -0.93 -23.14 -12.46
N PRO A 31 -1.43 -22.79 -13.65
CA PRO A 31 -1.57 -21.39 -14.06
C PRO A 31 -2.27 -20.51 -13.01
N ALA A 32 -3.19 -21.08 -12.21
CA ALA A 32 -3.79 -20.38 -11.08
C ALA A 32 -2.80 -20.12 -9.92
N ASP A 33 -1.84 -21.01 -9.70
CA ASP A 33 -0.75 -20.83 -8.73
C ASP A 33 0.32 -19.85 -9.25
N GLU A 34 0.56 -19.76 -10.57
CA GLU A 34 1.44 -18.74 -11.17
C GLU A 34 0.83 -17.33 -11.10
N VAL A 35 -0.49 -17.19 -11.24
CA VAL A 35 -1.19 -15.90 -11.04
C VAL A 35 -1.13 -15.47 -9.57
N ARG A 36 -1.11 -16.42 -8.63
CA ARG A 36 -1.00 -16.15 -7.18
C ARG A 36 0.43 -16.00 -6.69
N ALA A 37 1.43 -16.36 -7.48
CA ALA A 37 2.82 -16.21 -7.10
C ALA A 37 3.16 -14.72 -6.95
N LEU A 38 3.46 -14.34 -5.70
CA LEU A 38 3.95 -13.01 -5.37
C LEU A 38 5.28 -12.74 -6.10
N PRO A 39 5.55 -11.48 -6.49
CA PRO A 39 6.79 -11.14 -7.15
C PRO A 39 7.99 -11.34 -6.22
N ARG A 40 9.16 -11.55 -6.82
CA ARG A 40 10.43 -11.50 -6.08
C ARG A 40 10.85 -10.04 -5.94
N LEU A 41 10.96 -9.59 -4.70
CA LEU A 41 11.44 -8.25 -4.36
C LEU A 41 12.97 -8.27 -4.28
N GLY A 42 13.60 -7.20 -4.75
CA GLY A 42 15.03 -6.97 -4.71
C GLY A 42 15.54 -6.56 -3.32
N ALA A 43 16.77 -6.07 -3.27
CA ALA A 43 17.33 -5.46 -2.07
C ALA A 43 16.62 -4.14 -1.73
N ALA A 44 16.52 -3.82 -0.44
CA ALA A 44 15.98 -2.56 -0.01
C ALA A 44 16.95 -1.40 -0.27
N GLU A 45 16.40 -0.25 -0.63
CA GLU A 45 17.10 1.01 -0.81
C GLU A 45 16.49 2.06 0.13
N VAL A 46 17.34 2.86 0.76
CA VAL A 46 16.90 3.94 1.64
C VAL A 46 16.37 5.11 0.80
N VAL A 47 15.15 5.56 1.11
CA VAL A 47 14.44 6.60 0.35
C VAL A 47 14.48 7.92 1.10
N VAL A 48 14.12 7.89 2.39
CA VAL A 48 14.10 9.08 3.25
C VAL A 48 14.60 8.71 4.64
N GLU A 49 15.62 9.42 5.11
CA GLU A 49 16.14 9.33 6.47
C GLU A 49 15.78 10.59 7.27
N PRO A 50 15.53 10.51 8.58
CA PRO A 50 15.19 11.66 9.40
C PRO A 50 16.21 12.81 9.34
N ASP A 51 17.51 12.48 9.29
CA ASP A 51 18.61 13.45 9.24
C ASP A 51 18.72 14.19 7.89
N GLY A 52 18.01 13.71 6.87
CA GLY A 52 17.97 14.32 5.54
C GLY A 52 16.87 15.38 5.36
N LEU A 53 16.04 15.62 6.38
CA LEU A 53 14.90 16.53 6.33
C LEU A 53 15.18 17.84 7.07
N ASP A 54 14.74 18.95 6.48
CA ASP A 54 14.67 20.27 7.11
C ASP A 54 13.54 20.30 8.16
N TYR A 55 12.37 19.72 7.86
CA TYR A 55 11.27 19.54 8.80
C TYR A 55 11.23 18.10 9.35
N SER A 56 11.91 17.87 10.48
CA SER A 56 11.90 16.60 11.21
C SER A 56 11.72 16.83 12.71
N PRO A 57 10.50 17.17 13.17
CA PRO A 57 10.30 17.64 14.53
C PRO A 57 10.47 16.54 15.60
N THR A 58 10.44 15.27 15.19
CA THR A 58 10.45 14.11 16.09
C THR A 58 11.54 13.10 15.75
N GLY A 59 12.21 13.23 14.60
CA GLY A 59 13.15 12.22 14.10
C GLY A 59 12.48 10.99 13.48
N GLU A 60 11.16 11.02 13.23
CA GLU A 60 10.40 9.87 12.73
C GLU A 60 9.91 10.12 11.29
N VAL A 61 10.18 9.19 10.37
CA VAL A 61 9.72 9.26 8.97
C VAL A 61 8.95 7.99 8.62
N VAL A 62 7.62 8.10 8.59
CA VAL A 62 6.69 6.96 8.55
C VAL A 62 5.47 7.25 7.68
N PHE A 63 4.71 6.20 7.34
CA PHE A 63 3.50 6.30 6.50
C PHE A 63 3.74 7.00 5.15
N PRO A 64 4.61 6.44 4.28
CA PRO A 64 4.72 6.95 2.92
C PRO A 64 3.35 6.91 2.22
N SER A 65 3.11 7.92 1.40
CA SER A 65 2.06 7.94 0.38
C SER A 65 2.60 8.62 -0.87
N LEU A 66 2.50 7.94 -2.01
CA LEU A 66 3.12 8.36 -3.27
C LEU A 66 2.06 8.90 -4.23
N PHE A 67 2.43 9.90 -5.03
CA PHE A 67 1.56 10.50 -6.02
C PHE A 67 2.31 10.82 -7.32
N HIS A 68 1.74 10.39 -8.45
CA HIS A 68 2.27 10.67 -9.79
C HIS A 68 1.92 12.09 -10.23
N ALA A 69 2.64 13.07 -9.69
CA ALA A 69 2.39 14.49 -9.94
C ALA A 69 2.49 14.86 -11.43
N GLY A 70 3.44 14.28 -12.15
CA GLY A 70 3.66 14.48 -13.59
C GLY A 70 2.47 14.08 -14.48
N GLU A 71 1.70 13.09 -14.06
CA GLU A 71 0.51 12.63 -14.79
C GLU A 71 -0.68 13.58 -14.63
N HIS A 72 -0.82 14.21 -13.47
CA HIS A 72 -2.07 14.87 -13.07
C HIS A 72 -1.99 16.39 -12.92
N LEU A 73 -0.85 16.92 -12.45
CA LEU A 73 -0.71 18.36 -12.18
C LEU A 73 -0.30 19.10 -13.45
N ALA A 74 -0.80 20.34 -13.60
CA ALA A 74 -0.45 21.18 -14.74
C ALA A 74 1.00 21.69 -14.68
N GLU A 75 1.51 21.94 -13.47
CA GLU A 75 2.85 22.48 -13.21
C GLU A 75 3.50 21.71 -12.04
N PRO A 76 3.83 20.42 -12.23
CA PRO A 76 4.41 19.60 -11.18
C PRO A 76 5.84 20.07 -10.84
N LEU A 77 6.22 19.95 -9.57
CA LEU A 77 7.56 20.28 -9.05
C LEU A 77 8.60 19.18 -9.34
N GLY A 78 8.12 17.97 -9.66
CA GLY A 78 8.86 16.76 -10.03
C GLY A 78 7.85 15.72 -10.52
N GLU A 79 8.32 14.64 -11.13
CA GLU A 79 7.42 13.59 -11.66
C GLU A 79 6.60 12.92 -10.55
N TRP A 80 7.19 12.73 -9.38
CA TRP A 80 6.61 12.03 -8.24
C TRP A 80 6.69 12.86 -6.96
N TYR A 81 5.62 12.81 -6.17
CA TYR A 81 5.54 13.38 -4.83
C TYR A 81 5.44 12.26 -3.80
N LEU A 82 6.13 12.42 -2.66
CA LEU A 82 6.04 11.54 -1.50
C LEU A 82 5.58 12.37 -0.30
N TYR A 83 4.46 11.98 0.30
CA TYR A 83 3.95 12.53 1.54
C TYR A 83 4.30 11.59 2.70
N THR A 84 4.80 12.16 3.79
CA THR A 84 5.14 11.43 5.03
C THR A 84 4.82 12.31 6.22
N ALA A 85 4.59 11.71 7.38
CA ALA A 85 4.35 12.48 8.60
C ALA A 85 4.72 11.68 9.84
N PRO A 86 5.49 12.24 10.79
CA PRO A 86 5.71 11.59 12.07
C PRO A 86 4.39 11.39 12.81
N HIS A 87 4.31 10.34 13.62
CA HIS A 87 3.15 10.07 14.46
C HIS A 87 3.24 10.84 15.79
N GLU A 88 4.44 11.17 16.27
CA GLU A 88 4.59 11.91 17.52
C GLU A 88 4.26 13.40 17.41
N VAL A 89 3.90 14.01 18.54
CA VAL A 89 3.66 15.45 18.68
C VAL A 89 4.95 16.23 18.36
N PRO A 90 4.90 17.28 17.52
CA PRO A 90 3.72 17.97 16.97
C PRO A 90 3.16 17.44 15.64
N GLY A 91 3.69 16.35 15.08
CA GLY A 91 3.28 15.83 13.78
C GLY A 91 3.59 16.79 12.62
N GLY A 92 2.88 16.63 11.51
CA GLY A 92 2.96 17.51 10.34
C GLY A 92 3.29 16.73 9.07
N VAL A 93 2.54 16.98 7.99
CA VAL A 93 2.81 16.31 6.71
C VAL A 93 3.95 17.02 5.98
N VAL A 94 5.00 16.27 5.68
CA VAL A 94 6.15 16.67 4.86
C VAL A 94 5.91 16.20 3.43
N LEU A 95 6.32 17.04 2.47
CA LEU A 95 6.32 16.72 1.05
C LEU A 95 7.76 16.60 0.57
N LEU A 96 8.06 15.49 -0.11
CA LEU A 96 9.27 15.32 -0.91
C LEU A 96 8.91 15.16 -2.38
N VAL A 97 9.81 15.58 -3.26
CA VAL A 97 9.63 15.49 -4.72
C VAL A 97 10.82 14.78 -5.36
N ALA A 98 10.56 14.05 -6.43
CA ALA A 98 11.57 13.37 -7.24
C ALA A 98 11.14 13.27 -8.71
N ASP A 99 12.11 13.14 -9.61
CA ASP A 99 11.85 12.90 -11.04
C ASP A 99 11.64 11.40 -11.35
N THR A 100 12.01 10.50 -10.43
CA THR A 100 11.82 9.05 -10.56
C THR A 100 11.52 8.44 -9.19
N LEU A 101 10.90 7.26 -9.17
CA LEU A 101 10.67 6.51 -7.92
C LEU A 101 11.97 6.10 -7.20
N ASP A 102 13.08 5.96 -7.96
CA ASP A 102 14.42 5.71 -7.41
C ASP A 102 15.03 6.96 -6.72
N GLY A 103 14.37 8.11 -6.81
CA GLY A 103 14.89 9.38 -6.31
C GLY A 103 15.91 10.04 -7.26
N PRO A 104 16.78 10.92 -6.73
CA PRO A 104 16.83 11.34 -5.34
C PRO A 104 15.56 12.08 -4.91
N TRP A 105 15.12 11.86 -3.67
CA TRP A 105 13.99 12.56 -3.07
C TRP A 105 14.47 13.82 -2.36
N VAL A 106 13.82 14.95 -2.63
CA VAL A 106 14.18 16.25 -2.07
C VAL A 106 12.98 16.85 -1.35
N GLU A 107 13.14 17.29 -0.11
CA GLU A 107 12.08 17.96 0.63
C GLU A 107 11.67 19.26 -0.07
N HIS A 108 10.36 19.46 -0.21
CA HIS A 108 9.79 20.75 -0.58
C HIS A 108 9.92 21.72 0.60
N PRO A 109 10.55 22.90 0.41
CA PRO A 109 10.87 23.79 1.51
C PRO A 109 9.63 24.41 2.17
N GLY A 110 9.76 24.78 3.45
CA GLY A 110 8.72 25.52 4.18
C GLY A 110 7.60 24.64 4.74
N GLY A 111 7.87 23.35 4.91
CA GLY A 111 6.95 22.40 5.55
C GLY A 111 6.59 22.74 7.00
N PRO A 112 5.53 22.10 7.54
CA PRO A 112 4.75 21.03 6.91
C PRO A 112 3.66 21.58 5.96
N VAL A 113 3.32 20.84 4.90
CA VAL A 113 2.23 21.19 3.96
C VAL A 113 0.84 21.04 4.57
N VAL A 114 0.72 20.22 5.62
CA VAL A 114 -0.47 20.15 6.50
C VAL A 114 0.00 20.17 7.94
N SER A 115 -0.45 21.18 8.70
CA SER A 115 -0.12 21.38 10.12
C SER A 115 -1.19 20.80 11.05
N ALA A 116 -0.83 20.59 12.32
CA ALA A 116 -1.75 20.11 13.36
C ALA A 116 -2.82 21.13 13.82
N SER A 117 -2.78 22.35 13.29
CA SER A 117 -3.76 23.40 13.58
C SER A 117 -4.20 24.06 12.28
N SER A 118 -5.52 24.16 12.08
CA SER A 118 -6.12 24.87 10.94
C SER A 118 -7.39 25.62 11.41
N PRO A 119 -7.24 26.79 12.06
CA PRO A 119 -8.40 27.56 12.51
C PRO A 119 -9.25 28.06 11.33
N PRO A 120 -10.60 28.05 11.44
CA PRO A 120 -11.40 27.69 12.61
C PRO A 120 -11.77 26.19 12.67
N HIS A 121 -11.18 25.34 11.84
CA HIS A 121 -11.65 23.99 11.56
C HIS A 121 -11.26 22.96 12.63
N PHE A 122 -9.97 22.90 13.00
CA PHE A 122 -9.49 21.96 14.02
C PHE A 122 -8.20 22.47 14.68
N ASP A 123 -7.94 21.93 15.87
CA ASP A 123 -6.70 22.09 16.62
C ASP A 123 -6.45 20.77 17.36
N VAL A 124 -5.48 20.00 16.86
CA VAL A 124 -5.19 18.63 17.32
C VAL A 124 -3.75 18.52 17.79
N SER A 125 -3.44 17.48 18.55
CA SER A 125 -2.10 17.28 19.11
C SER A 125 -1.01 17.00 18.06
N HIS A 126 -1.37 16.32 16.98
CA HIS A 126 -0.50 15.97 15.86
C HIS A 126 -1.34 15.73 14.60
N VAL A 127 -0.70 15.71 13.43
CA VAL A 127 -1.29 15.17 12.19
C VAL A 127 -0.35 14.16 11.58
N SER A 128 -0.89 13.01 11.17
CA SER A 128 -0.09 11.88 10.69
C SER A 128 -0.83 10.97 9.71
N SER A 129 -0.13 9.94 9.24
CA SER A 129 -0.54 8.91 8.28
C SER A 129 -1.20 9.48 7.02
N PRO A 130 -0.50 10.38 6.28
CA PRO A 130 -1.05 10.90 5.04
C PRO A 130 -1.35 9.76 4.06
N ASP A 131 -2.37 9.99 3.25
CA ASP A 131 -2.67 9.20 2.07
C ASP A 131 -3.25 10.13 1.00
N VAL A 132 -2.68 10.11 -0.19
CA VAL A 132 -3.07 11.01 -1.28
C VAL A 132 -3.62 10.25 -2.47
N VAL A 133 -4.68 10.81 -3.07
CA VAL A 133 -5.31 10.25 -4.27
C VAL A 133 -5.88 11.36 -5.14
N TRP A 134 -5.76 11.20 -6.46
CA TRP A 134 -6.25 12.19 -7.42
C TRP A 134 -7.72 12.00 -7.75
N HIS A 135 -8.50 13.07 -7.63
CA HIS A 135 -9.91 13.08 -7.99
C HIS A 135 -10.12 13.81 -9.32
N ASP A 136 -10.25 13.05 -10.41
CA ASP A 136 -10.42 13.61 -11.76
C ASP A 136 -11.62 14.54 -11.91
N GLU A 137 -12.77 14.27 -11.29
CA GLU A 137 -13.96 15.11 -11.52
C GLU A 137 -13.84 16.50 -10.92
N THR A 138 -12.99 16.65 -9.91
CA THR A 138 -12.70 17.94 -9.28
C THR A 138 -11.34 18.51 -9.69
N SER A 139 -10.52 17.71 -10.36
CA SER A 139 -9.12 18.02 -10.68
C SER A 139 -8.37 18.51 -9.43
N GLU A 140 -8.52 17.74 -8.36
CA GLU A 140 -7.94 18.03 -7.05
C GLU A 140 -7.30 16.76 -6.48
N LEU A 141 -6.13 16.92 -5.87
CA LEU A 141 -5.54 15.93 -5.00
C LEU A 141 -6.27 15.96 -3.65
N PHE A 142 -6.73 14.81 -3.19
CA PHE A 142 -7.26 14.65 -1.84
C PHE A 142 -6.17 14.04 -0.98
N LEU A 143 -6.00 14.59 0.22
CA LEU A 143 -5.09 14.08 1.25
C LEU A 143 -5.89 13.71 2.48
N TYR A 144 -5.92 12.43 2.81
CA TYR A 144 -6.52 11.89 4.03
C TYR A 144 -5.45 11.79 5.12
N PHE A 145 -5.80 12.16 6.34
CA PHE A 145 -4.87 12.17 7.48
C PHE A 145 -5.66 12.05 8.79
N HIS A 146 -5.00 11.67 9.88
CA HIS A 146 -5.63 11.71 11.20
C HIS A 146 -5.01 12.78 12.10
N GLY A 147 -5.77 13.18 13.11
CA GLY A 147 -5.31 13.98 14.23
C GLY A 147 -5.15 13.06 15.44
N GLU A 148 -5.98 13.24 16.47
CA GLU A 148 -6.24 12.14 17.40
C GLU A 148 -6.76 10.91 16.62
N ASN A 149 -6.33 9.72 17.07
CA ASN A 149 -6.63 8.45 16.39
C ASN A 149 -8.12 8.13 16.25
N SER A 150 -9.03 8.88 16.88
CA SER A 150 -10.47 8.66 16.76
C SER A 150 -11.07 9.10 15.42
N THR A 151 -10.35 9.89 14.62
CA THR A 151 -10.91 10.57 13.45
C THR A 151 -9.91 10.69 12.31
N THR A 152 -10.32 10.23 11.13
CA THR A 152 -9.69 10.52 9.84
C THR A 152 -10.37 11.72 9.20
N ARG A 153 -9.57 12.64 8.69
CA ARG A 153 -9.93 13.89 8.02
C ARG A 153 -9.43 13.86 6.59
N TYR A 154 -9.88 14.83 5.80
CA TYR A 154 -9.31 15.07 4.49
C TYR A 154 -9.10 16.57 4.21
N ALA A 155 -8.14 16.86 3.35
CA ALA A 155 -7.89 18.16 2.74
C ALA A 155 -7.74 18.00 1.22
N THR A 156 -7.87 19.10 0.49
CA THR A 156 -7.79 19.12 -0.98
C THR A 156 -6.78 20.13 -1.47
N SER A 157 -6.13 19.84 -2.60
CA SER A 157 -5.16 20.72 -3.24
C SER A 157 -5.22 20.60 -4.76
N ARG A 158 -4.83 21.67 -5.47
CA ARG A 158 -4.65 21.67 -6.94
C ARG A 158 -3.19 21.61 -7.38
N ASP A 159 -2.26 21.84 -6.46
CA ASP A 159 -0.81 21.92 -6.71
C ASP A 159 -0.02 20.85 -5.92
N GLY A 160 -0.69 20.11 -5.04
CA GLY A 160 -0.09 19.14 -4.13
C GLY A 160 0.68 19.77 -2.95
N VAL A 161 0.65 21.09 -2.79
CA VAL A 161 1.41 21.83 -1.77
C VAL A 161 0.47 22.64 -0.87
N SER A 162 -0.44 23.38 -1.48
CA SER A 162 -1.38 24.27 -0.81
C SER A 162 -2.68 23.53 -0.52
N PHE A 163 -2.85 23.05 0.71
CA PHE A 163 -4.03 22.29 1.12
C PHE A 163 -5.12 23.15 1.77
N THR A 164 -6.37 22.89 1.39
CA THR A 164 -7.57 23.44 2.01
C THR A 164 -8.30 22.32 2.77
N TYR A 165 -8.61 22.55 4.04
CA TYR A 165 -9.35 21.57 4.85
C TYR A 165 -10.71 21.23 4.22
N GLY A 166 -10.99 19.93 4.12
CA GLY A 166 -12.21 19.41 3.51
C GLY A 166 -13.27 18.99 4.52
N GLY A 167 -12.87 18.28 5.57
CA GLY A 167 -13.79 17.77 6.59
C GLY A 167 -13.29 16.50 7.29
N GLU A 168 -14.17 15.90 8.08
CA GLU A 168 -13.98 14.57 8.66
C GLU A 168 -14.53 13.51 7.70
N ALA A 169 -13.72 12.48 7.40
CA ALA A 169 -14.08 11.40 6.49
C ALA A 169 -14.72 10.23 7.25
N VAL A 170 -14.02 9.69 8.26
CA VAL A 170 -14.52 8.64 9.15
C VAL A 170 -14.10 8.90 10.60
N TRP A 171 -14.94 8.52 11.54
CA TRP A 171 -14.68 8.63 12.98
C TRP A 171 -15.18 7.39 13.73
N ASN A 172 -14.62 7.14 14.91
CA ASN A 172 -14.76 5.87 15.64
C ASN A 172 -16.21 5.40 15.84
N SER A 173 -17.15 6.29 16.13
CA SER A 173 -18.56 5.90 16.34
C SER A 173 -19.26 5.37 15.08
N LEU A 174 -18.73 5.63 13.88
CA LEU A 174 -19.21 4.97 12.65
C LEU A 174 -18.90 3.47 12.63
N GLY A 175 -17.82 3.05 13.29
CA GLY A 175 -17.44 1.64 13.40
C GLY A 175 -18.20 0.85 14.47
N GLY A 176 -19.04 1.53 15.28
CA GLY A 176 -19.79 0.94 16.39
C GLY A 176 -19.28 1.34 17.77
N GLU A 177 -20.05 1.01 18.82
CA GLU A 177 -19.82 1.48 20.20
C GLU A 177 -18.51 1.00 20.84
N GLU A 178 -17.95 -0.10 20.32
CA GLU A 178 -16.73 -0.72 20.83
C GLU A 178 -15.46 -0.19 20.13
N VAL A 179 -15.60 0.54 19.03
CA VAL A 179 -14.47 1.10 18.27
C VAL A 179 -13.97 2.37 18.95
N THR A 180 -12.67 2.44 19.19
CA THR A 180 -12.00 3.56 19.87
C THR A 180 -11.17 4.41 18.92
N GLU A 181 -10.62 3.81 17.86
CA GLU A 181 -9.75 4.47 16.87
C GLU A 181 -10.29 4.26 15.44
N SER A 182 -10.00 5.20 14.54
CA SER A 182 -10.31 5.21 13.10
C SER A 182 -9.27 6.08 12.38
N SER A 183 -8.08 5.53 12.18
CA SER A 183 -6.91 6.21 11.65
C SER A 183 -6.16 5.36 10.62
N TYR A 184 -5.08 5.91 10.05
CA TYR A 184 -4.23 5.24 9.06
C TYR A 184 -4.99 4.82 7.80
N ALA A 185 -5.82 5.73 7.31
CA ALA A 185 -6.58 5.54 6.08
C ALA A 185 -5.67 5.40 4.85
N ARG A 186 -6.09 4.56 3.91
CA ARG A 186 -5.59 4.44 2.55
C ARG A 186 -6.77 4.38 1.60
N VAL A 187 -6.84 5.29 0.65
CA VAL A 187 -7.96 5.51 -0.25
C VAL A 187 -7.57 5.19 -1.68
N PHE A 188 -8.41 4.45 -2.36
CA PHE A 188 -8.17 3.96 -3.72
C PHE A 188 -9.48 3.88 -4.49
N GLU A 189 -9.39 3.83 -5.82
CA GLU A 189 -10.56 3.60 -6.66
C GLU A 189 -11.17 2.23 -6.37
N HIS A 190 -12.50 2.20 -6.25
CA HIS A 190 -13.23 0.98 -5.94
C HIS A 190 -13.08 -0.04 -7.08
N PRO A 191 -12.56 -1.26 -6.84
CA PRO A 191 -12.28 -2.21 -7.93
C PRO A 191 -13.53 -2.87 -8.51
N ASP A 192 -14.65 -2.89 -7.79
CA ASP A 192 -15.95 -3.32 -8.33
C ASP A 192 -16.73 -2.13 -8.92
N PRO A 193 -16.84 -2.00 -10.25
CA PRO A 193 -17.64 -0.95 -10.87
C PRO A 193 -19.16 -1.15 -10.67
N SER A 194 -19.60 -2.31 -10.17
CA SER A 194 -21.01 -2.61 -9.91
C SER A 194 -21.48 -2.26 -8.49
N SER A 195 -20.56 -1.91 -7.58
CA SER A 195 -20.90 -1.50 -6.21
C SER A 195 -21.70 -0.20 -6.15
N GLY A 196 -21.53 0.66 -7.16
CA GLY A 196 -22.08 2.02 -7.18
C GLY A 196 -21.22 3.03 -6.40
N PHE A 197 -20.17 2.58 -5.74
CA PHE A 197 -19.15 3.42 -5.13
C PHE A 197 -18.01 3.64 -6.11
N ARG A 198 -17.37 4.81 -6.02
CA ARG A 198 -16.18 5.14 -6.80
C ARG A 198 -14.90 4.93 -6.00
N TRP A 199 -14.98 5.12 -4.70
CA TRP A 199 -13.84 5.10 -3.79
C TRP A 199 -14.05 4.05 -2.71
N ALA A 200 -12.95 3.43 -2.31
CA ALA A 200 -12.87 2.63 -1.10
C ALA A 200 -11.72 3.13 -0.23
N MET A 201 -11.85 2.91 1.07
CA MET A 201 -10.88 3.24 2.09
C MET A 201 -10.64 2.02 2.95
N PHE A 202 -9.39 1.57 3.03
CA PHE A 202 -8.95 0.76 4.15
C PHE A 202 -8.45 1.67 5.26
N TYR A 203 -8.84 1.37 6.50
CA TYR A 203 -8.38 2.12 7.65
C TYR A 203 -8.27 1.20 8.86
N MET A 204 -7.40 1.57 9.79
CA MET A 204 -7.24 0.85 11.03
C MET A 204 -8.30 1.29 12.03
N THR A 205 -8.89 0.30 12.69
CA THR A 205 -9.65 0.53 13.92
C THR A 205 -9.02 -0.21 15.07
N ASN A 206 -8.93 0.44 16.23
CA ASN A 206 -8.77 -0.21 17.51
C ASN A 206 -10.14 -0.35 18.19
N SER A 207 -10.30 -1.36 19.03
CA SER A 207 -11.53 -1.59 19.79
C SER A 207 -11.22 -1.72 21.28
N ARG A 208 -12.24 -1.80 22.14
CA ARG A 208 -12.05 -1.90 23.61
C ARG A 208 -11.31 -3.16 24.07
N ASP A 209 -11.20 -4.17 23.20
CA ASP A 209 -10.36 -5.35 23.41
C ASP A 209 -8.87 -5.10 23.10
N ASP A 210 -8.51 -3.88 22.71
CA ASP A 210 -7.18 -3.44 22.26
C ASP A 210 -6.64 -4.29 21.09
N VAL A 211 -7.54 -4.70 20.20
CA VAL A 211 -7.21 -5.44 18.97
C VAL A 211 -7.45 -4.53 17.76
N ARG A 212 -6.35 -4.21 17.07
CA ARG A 212 -6.36 -3.45 15.82
C ARG A 212 -6.69 -4.34 14.64
N ARG A 213 -7.65 -3.86 13.84
CA ARG A 213 -8.24 -4.51 12.67
C ARG A 213 -8.22 -3.56 11.48
N ILE A 214 -8.32 -4.11 10.27
CA ILE A 214 -8.54 -3.32 9.05
C ILE A 214 -10.03 -3.33 8.73
N ARG A 215 -10.62 -2.15 8.58
CA ARG A 215 -12.00 -1.94 8.12
C ARG A 215 -12.05 -1.39 6.71
N LEU A 216 -13.23 -1.46 6.12
CA LEU A 216 -13.59 -0.87 4.84
C LEU A 216 -14.58 0.27 5.07
N ALA A 217 -14.37 1.38 4.37
CA ALA A 217 -15.41 2.35 4.10
C ALA A 217 -15.48 2.62 2.59
N GLU A 218 -16.66 2.94 2.08
CA GLU A 218 -16.91 3.14 0.66
C GLU A 218 -17.54 4.52 0.41
N SER A 219 -17.23 5.13 -0.72
CA SER A 219 -17.71 6.48 -1.05
C SER A 219 -17.97 6.67 -2.53
N ILE A 220 -18.94 7.51 -2.84
CA ILE A 220 -19.21 7.98 -4.21
C ILE A 220 -18.30 9.16 -4.55
N ASP A 221 -17.99 10.03 -3.58
CA ASP A 221 -17.40 11.35 -3.81
C ASP A 221 -16.06 11.59 -3.09
N GLY A 222 -15.59 10.61 -2.31
CA GLY A 222 -14.39 10.69 -1.46
C GLY A 222 -14.58 11.54 -0.19
N ARG A 223 -15.76 12.08 0.05
CA ARG A 223 -16.03 13.00 1.16
C ARG A 223 -16.94 12.37 2.18
N SER A 224 -18.03 11.75 1.71
CA SER A 224 -19.02 11.08 2.53
C SER A 224 -18.82 9.57 2.42
N TRP A 225 -18.65 8.91 3.56
CA TRP A 225 -18.25 7.51 3.62
C TRP A 225 -19.31 6.64 4.29
N VAL A 226 -19.53 5.46 3.73
CA VAL A 226 -20.33 4.38 4.34
C VAL A 226 -19.36 3.37 4.91
N VAL A 227 -19.38 3.21 6.24
CA VAL A 227 -18.52 2.24 6.94
C VAL A 227 -19.15 0.87 6.87
N ASP A 228 -18.36 -0.12 6.48
CA ASP A 228 -18.76 -1.52 6.54
C ASP A 228 -18.82 -2.01 7.99
N GLU A 229 -19.85 -2.79 8.32
CA GLU A 229 -20.07 -3.31 9.67
C GLU A 229 -18.96 -4.29 10.10
N GLU A 230 -18.45 -5.11 9.17
CA GLU A 230 -17.49 -6.17 9.43
C GLU A 230 -16.06 -5.78 9.01
N PRO A 231 -15.05 -6.03 9.88
CA PRO A 231 -13.66 -5.82 9.50
C PRO A 231 -13.27 -6.69 8.30
N VAL A 232 -12.45 -6.14 7.41
CA VAL A 232 -11.88 -6.87 6.28
C VAL A 232 -10.78 -7.82 6.78
N ILE A 233 -9.94 -7.36 7.70
CA ILE A 233 -8.85 -8.14 8.27
C ILE A 233 -8.93 -8.11 9.79
N GLU A 234 -9.04 -9.30 10.37
CA GLU A 234 -8.72 -9.55 11.77
C GLU A 234 -7.32 -10.19 11.89
N PRO A 235 -6.57 -9.87 12.97
CA PRO A 235 -5.27 -10.47 13.20
C PRO A 235 -5.39 -11.98 13.40
N GLY A 236 -4.62 -12.74 12.62
CA GLY A 236 -4.56 -14.20 12.68
C GLY A 236 -3.37 -14.72 13.50
N PRO A 237 -3.22 -16.05 13.58
CA PRO A 237 -2.03 -16.66 14.16
C PRO A 237 -0.75 -16.19 13.45
N GLY A 238 0.19 -15.62 14.21
CA GLY A 238 1.44 -15.10 13.67
C GLY A 238 1.46 -13.59 13.38
N ASP A 239 0.34 -12.89 13.52
CA ASP A 239 0.26 -11.42 13.32
C ASP A 239 0.64 -10.61 14.58
N GLY A 240 0.88 -11.28 15.71
CA GLY A 240 1.21 -10.60 16.98
C GLY A 240 0.01 -9.91 17.65
N GLY A 241 -1.22 -10.20 17.20
CA GLY A 241 -2.47 -9.73 17.80
C GLY A 241 -2.98 -8.39 17.30
N ASN A 242 -2.24 -7.68 16.44
CA ASN A 242 -2.66 -6.40 15.85
C ASN A 242 -2.24 -6.33 14.38
N VAL A 243 -3.09 -5.73 13.55
CA VAL A 243 -2.80 -5.40 12.14
C VAL A 243 -3.14 -3.95 11.84
N SER A 244 -2.39 -3.31 10.94
CA SER A 244 -2.57 -1.89 10.65
C SER A 244 -1.96 -1.46 9.30
N GLY A 245 -2.19 -0.19 8.93
CA GLY A 245 -1.61 0.49 7.76
C GLY A 245 -1.82 -0.28 6.47
N ALA A 246 -3.08 -0.57 6.14
CA ALA A 246 -3.40 -1.42 5.00
C ALA A 246 -3.60 -0.61 3.72
N ASN A 247 -3.10 -1.11 2.58
CA ASN A 247 -3.35 -0.56 1.26
C ASN A 247 -3.90 -1.64 0.30
N LEU A 248 -4.55 -1.23 -0.79
CA LEU A 248 -4.92 -2.12 -1.89
C LEU A 248 -3.73 -2.28 -2.83
N TRP A 249 -3.43 -3.51 -3.21
CA TRP A 249 -2.46 -3.81 -4.26
C TRP A 249 -3.07 -4.79 -5.26
N THR A 250 -2.83 -4.55 -6.55
CA THR A 250 -3.27 -5.47 -7.59
C THR A 250 -2.06 -6.07 -8.28
N TRP A 251 -1.99 -7.39 -8.34
CA TRP A 251 -0.92 -8.11 -9.01
C TRP A 251 -1.49 -9.18 -9.91
N ARG A 252 -1.14 -9.13 -11.21
CA ARG A 252 -1.62 -10.09 -12.22
C ARG A 252 -3.14 -10.28 -12.21
N GLY A 253 -3.89 -9.20 -11.93
CA GLY A 253 -5.35 -9.19 -11.86
C GLY A 253 -5.95 -9.71 -10.56
N GLN A 254 -5.14 -10.10 -9.57
CA GLN A 254 -5.59 -10.44 -8.22
C GLN A 254 -5.42 -9.21 -7.31
N HIS A 255 -6.48 -8.85 -6.59
CA HIS A 255 -6.43 -7.82 -5.55
C HIS A 255 -5.95 -8.39 -4.22
N PHE A 256 -5.17 -7.61 -3.48
CA PHE A 256 -4.66 -7.94 -2.16
C PHE A 256 -4.89 -6.76 -1.22
N VAL A 257 -5.28 -7.05 0.00
CA VAL A 257 -5.04 -6.13 1.12
C VAL A 257 -3.62 -6.38 1.57
N VAL A 258 -2.74 -5.41 1.39
CA VAL A 258 -1.39 -5.43 1.95
C VAL A 258 -1.40 -4.67 3.26
N TYR A 259 -0.84 -5.23 4.33
CA TYR A 259 -0.91 -4.64 5.67
C TYR A 259 0.27 -5.08 6.52
N HIS A 260 0.57 -4.35 7.60
CA HIS A 260 1.61 -4.77 8.53
C HIS A 260 1.04 -5.37 9.81
N THR A 261 1.87 -6.18 10.46
CA THR A 261 1.54 -6.94 11.67
C THR A 261 2.35 -6.43 12.85
N ALA A 262 1.90 -6.68 14.08
CA ALA A 262 2.66 -6.36 15.28
C ALA A 262 3.98 -7.15 15.41
N ASN A 263 4.14 -8.24 14.66
CA ASN A 263 5.39 -9.00 14.57
C ASN A 263 6.36 -8.44 13.51
N GLY A 264 6.12 -7.23 13.00
CA GLY A 264 7.09 -6.51 12.16
C GLY A 264 7.11 -6.92 10.68
N ARG A 265 6.13 -7.71 10.22
CA ARG A 265 6.04 -8.17 8.82
C ARG A 265 4.96 -7.44 8.04
N ILE A 266 5.17 -7.33 6.72
CA ILE A 266 4.12 -6.97 5.76
C ILE A 266 3.54 -8.24 5.15
N MET A 267 2.22 -8.36 5.24
CA MET A 267 1.42 -9.46 4.74
C MET A 267 0.60 -9.00 3.53
N ALA A 268 0.29 -9.91 2.63
CA ALA A 268 -0.69 -9.73 1.56
C ALA A 268 -1.81 -10.77 1.72
N ARG A 269 -3.07 -10.33 1.81
CA ARG A 269 -4.23 -11.22 1.80
C ARG A 269 -5.05 -11.04 0.52
N PRO A 270 -5.24 -12.10 -0.29
CA PRO A 270 -6.08 -12.02 -1.47
C PRO A 270 -7.52 -11.63 -1.13
N VAL A 271 -8.08 -10.69 -1.89
CA VAL A 271 -9.47 -10.25 -1.80
C VAL A 271 -10.18 -10.29 -3.16
N GLY A 272 -11.49 -10.41 -3.14
CA GLY A 272 -12.33 -10.25 -4.32
C GLY A 272 -12.46 -8.78 -4.74
N VAL A 273 -13.20 -8.54 -5.83
CA VAL A 273 -13.58 -7.18 -6.25
C VAL A 273 -14.50 -6.50 -5.22
N ASP A 274 -15.19 -7.30 -4.40
CA ASP A 274 -15.97 -6.87 -3.23
C ASP A 274 -15.09 -6.56 -2.00
N LEU A 275 -13.76 -6.56 -2.18
CA LEU A 275 -12.76 -6.28 -1.14
C LEU A 275 -12.81 -7.25 0.06
N ARG A 276 -13.42 -8.43 -0.10
CA ARG A 276 -13.48 -9.46 0.96
C ARG A 276 -12.44 -10.55 0.78
N PRO A 277 -11.85 -11.06 1.88
CA PRO A 277 -10.84 -12.12 1.81
C PRO A 277 -11.33 -13.37 1.08
N THR A 278 -10.54 -13.85 0.12
CA THR A 278 -10.83 -15.10 -0.61
C THR A 278 -9.99 -16.28 -0.14
N SER A 279 -8.88 -16.01 0.56
CA SER A 279 -7.97 -17.02 1.11
C SER A 279 -7.09 -16.45 2.22
N GLY A 280 -6.25 -17.30 2.82
CA GLY A 280 -5.30 -16.89 3.86
C GLY A 280 -4.26 -15.88 3.36
N ALA A 281 -3.69 -15.13 4.30
CA ALA A 281 -2.60 -14.21 4.02
C ALA A 281 -1.28 -14.94 3.76
N VAL A 282 -0.40 -14.30 3.00
CA VAL A 282 0.97 -14.72 2.73
C VAL A 282 1.93 -13.59 3.12
N VAL A 283 3.16 -13.93 3.48
CA VAL A 283 4.19 -12.91 3.77
C VAL A 283 4.60 -12.25 2.45
N LEU A 284 4.47 -10.93 2.37
CA LEU A 284 4.93 -10.13 1.23
C LEU A 284 6.35 -9.61 1.49
N LEU A 285 6.62 -9.12 2.71
CA LEU A 285 7.94 -8.67 3.13
C LEU A 285 8.22 -9.13 4.56
N ASP A 286 9.33 -9.85 4.71
CA ASP A 286 9.91 -10.22 6.01
C ASP A 286 11.13 -9.33 6.25
N PRO A 287 11.18 -8.56 7.36
CA PRO A 287 12.27 -7.60 7.58
C PRO A 287 13.66 -8.29 7.62
N ASP A 288 13.72 -9.52 8.15
CA ASP A 288 14.93 -10.37 8.21
C ASP A 288 15.53 -10.66 6.83
N GLN A 289 14.71 -10.62 5.78
CA GLN A 289 15.11 -11.00 4.43
C GLN A 289 15.47 -9.80 3.56
N ALA A 290 14.93 -8.63 3.87
CA ALA A 290 14.97 -7.49 2.98
C ALA A 290 15.78 -6.30 3.51
N VAL A 291 15.85 -6.10 4.84
CA VAL A 291 16.15 -4.76 5.36
C VAL A 291 17.08 -4.70 6.59
N ASP A 292 17.52 -5.83 7.16
CA ASP A 292 18.36 -5.87 8.39
C ASP A 292 17.88 -4.94 9.51
N VAL A 293 16.55 -4.83 9.66
CA VAL A 293 15.85 -4.17 10.77
C VAL A 293 14.85 -5.15 11.40
N ASP A 294 14.27 -4.81 12.54
CA ASP A 294 13.33 -5.69 13.25
C ASP A 294 11.87 -5.54 12.78
N ARG A 295 11.54 -4.46 12.05
CA ARG A 295 10.16 -4.16 11.62
C ARG A 295 10.09 -3.46 10.28
N VAL A 296 9.14 -3.91 9.45
CA VAL A 296 8.63 -3.19 8.29
C VAL A 296 7.13 -2.93 8.42
N ALA A 297 6.68 -1.76 7.98
CA ALA A 297 5.30 -1.32 8.15
C ALA A 297 4.81 -0.33 7.09
N ALA A 298 3.53 0.04 7.17
CA ALA A 298 2.86 1.00 6.28
C ALA A 298 3.21 0.83 4.79
N PRO A 299 2.93 -0.36 4.20
CA PRO A 299 3.21 -0.63 2.80
C PRO A 299 2.50 0.34 1.86
N GLU A 300 3.26 0.85 0.89
CA GLU A 300 2.80 1.73 -0.18
C GLU A 300 3.26 1.17 -1.53
N PRO A 301 2.42 0.33 -2.17
CA PRO A 301 2.72 -0.26 -3.46
C PRO A 301 2.48 0.76 -4.60
N VAL A 302 3.45 0.89 -5.50
CA VAL A 302 3.38 1.77 -6.68
C VAL A 302 3.90 1.01 -7.89
N GLU A 303 3.21 1.06 -9.03
CA GLU A 303 3.69 0.46 -10.27
C GLU A 303 4.05 1.56 -11.28
N ASP A 304 5.25 1.47 -11.84
CA ASP A 304 5.70 2.33 -12.94
C ASP A 304 6.49 1.51 -13.96
N GLY A 305 6.20 1.70 -15.26
CA GLY A 305 6.91 1.00 -16.33
C GLY A 305 6.88 -0.53 -16.27
N GLY A 306 5.92 -1.13 -15.56
CA GLY A 306 5.85 -2.58 -15.32
C GLY A 306 6.76 -3.09 -14.19
N VAL A 307 7.38 -2.19 -13.43
CA VAL A 307 8.11 -2.47 -12.20
C VAL A 307 7.21 -2.12 -11.02
N LEU A 308 7.04 -3.07 -10.10
CA LEU A 308 6.41 -2.78 -8.82
C LEU A 308 7.48 -2.28 -7.85
N TYR A 309 7.22 -1.13 -7.27
CA TYR A 309 7.87 -0.57 -6.11
C TYR A 309 6.99 -0.79 -4.88
N LEU A 310 7.60 -1.17 -3.76
CA LEU A 310 6.96 -1.21 -2.46
C LEU A 310 7.75 -0.29 -1.55
N PHE A 311 7.20 0.89 -1.26
CA PHE A 311 7.71 1.78 -0.23
C PHE A 311 7.14 1.35 1.12
N PHE A 312 7.93 1.49 2.18
CA PHE A 312 7.53 1.09 3.52
C PHE A 312 8.34 1.81 4.59
N GLU A 313 7.76 1.88 5.78
CA GLU A 313 8.46 2.21 7.02
C GLU A 313 9.38 1.06 7.40
N ALA A 314 10.65 1.33 7.69
CA ALA A 314 11.64 0.37 8.16
C ALA A 314 12.28 0.84 9.47
N GLY A 315 12.22 -0.01 10.49
CA GLY A 315 12.77 0.27 11.83
C GLY A 315 11.70 0.35 12.92
N ASP A 316 12.19 0.56 14.14
CA ASP A 316 11.35 0.78 15.31
C ASP A 316 10.73 2.18 15.28
N ARG A 317 9.57 2.32 15.93
CA ARG A 317 8.91 3.62 16.13
C ARG A 317 9.93 4.62 16.70
N LEU A 318 9.88 5.87 16.24
CA LEU A 318 10.82 6.96 16.57
C LEU A 318 12.22 6.89 15.93
N ASP A 319 12.63 5.74 15.39
CA ASP A 319 13.90 5.58 14.67
C ASP A 319 13.68 5.12 13.22
N ALA A 320 12.41 5.06 12.79
CA ALA A 320 12.05 4.53 11.49
C ALA A 320 12.32 5.51 10.35
N GLN A 321 12.72 4.93 9.22
CA GLN A 321 12.98 5.60 7.96
C GLN A 321 12.09 5.01 6.86
N ILE A 322 11.98 5.70 5.72
CA ILE A 322 11.31 5.13 4.55
C ILE A 322 12.34 4.43 3.68
N GLN A 323 12.05 3.18 3.34
CA GLN A 323 12.80 2.40 2.37
C GLN A 323 11.87 1.94 1.25
N SER A 324 12.47 1.47 0.16
CA SER A 324 11.75 0.80 -0.91
C SER A 324 12.44 -0.47 -1.34
N VAL A 325 11.64 -1.43 -1.81
CA VAL A 325 12.10 -2.57 -2.60
C VAL A 325 11.36 -2.53 -3.93
N ARG A 326 11.96 -3.09 -4.98
CA ARG A 326 11.29 -3.22 -6.27
C ARG A 326 11.44 -4.61 -6.84
N THR A 327 10.57 -4.96 -7.78
CA THR A 327 10.69 -6.22 -8.52
C THR A 327 11.99 -6.26 -9.30
N ALA A 328 12.72 -7.37 -9.19
CA ALA A 328 13.93 -7.56 -9.99
C ALA A 328 13.59 -7.55 -11.50
N PRO A 329 14.43 -6.93 -12.34
CA PRO A 329 14.24 -6.90 -13.80
C PRO A 329 14.33 -8.29 -14.45
#